data_AF-A0A2E0AK05-F1
#
_entry.id   AF-A0A2E0AK05-F1
#
_cell.length_a   1.000
_cell.length_b   1.000
_cell.length_c   1.000
_cell.angle_alpha   90.00
_cell.angle_beta   90.00
_cell.angle_gamma   90.00
#
_symmetry.space_group_name_H-M   'P 1'
#
loop_
_entity.id
_entity.type
_entity.pdbx_description
1 polymer ?
#
loop_
_entity_poly.entity_id
_entity_poly.type
_entity_poly.pdbx_seq_one_letter_code
_entity_poly.pdbx_strand_id
1 'polypeptide(L)'
;MVDHHFDFSTCLPVNHLWPALVQRLGSMKAQQAVRQALDLQNMQGHAATLPILLMETCGIALINVDLFRDQTGFHVHQDPVVLLVSLRDKQLQLLRQV
;
A
#
# COMPACT_ATOMS: atom_id res chain seq x y z
N MET A 1 -23.23 -8.49 2.24
CA MET A 1 -21.91 -8.41 1.59
C MET A 1 -20.89 -8.70 2.65
N VAL A 2 -19.98 -9.66 2.46
CA VAL A 2 -18.93 -9.92 3.45
C VAL A 2 -17.89 -8.82 3.26
N ASP A 3 -17.94 -7.79 4.10
CA ASP A 3 -16.89 -6.78 4.20
C ASP A 3 -15.59 -7.50 4.57
N HIS A 4 -14.77 -7.79 3.56
CA HIS A 4 -13.42 -8.30 3.77
C HIS A 4 -12.57 -7.10 4.20
N HIS A 5 -12.67 -6.76 5.49
CA HIS A 5 -11.73 -5.83 6.08
C HIS A 5 -10.37 -6.50 6.18
N PHE A 6 -9.39 -5.81 5.61
CA PHE A 6 -8.01 -6.17 5.81
C PHE A 6 -7.59 -5.77 7.23
N ASP A 7 -7.09 -6.73 8.01
CA ASP A 7 -6.61 -6.46 9.37
C ASP A 7 -5.11 -6.14 9.36
N PHE A 8 -4.80 -4.84 9.41
CA PHE A 8 -3.43 -4.34 9.45
C PHE A 8 -2.80 -4.42 10.85
N SER A 9 -3.57 -4.70 11.91
CA SER A 9 -3.05 -4.72 13.29
C SER A 9 -2.03 -5.84 13.53
N THR A 10 -2.09 -6.90 12.71
CA THR A 10 -1.16 -8.03 12.77
C THR A 10 0.08 -7.84 11.89
N CYS A 11 0.15 -6.74 11.15
CA CYS A 11 1.26 -6.46 10.23
C CYS A 11 2.38 -5.68 10.91
N LEU A 12 3.62 -6.09 10.64
CA LEU A 12 4.81 -5.40 11.12
C LEU A 12 5.23 -4.29 10.13
N PRO A 13 5.49 -3.07 10.61
CA PRO A 13 6.03 -2.02 9.78
C PRO A 13 7.51 -2.27 9.47
N VAL A 14 7.86 -2.20 8.18
CA VAL A 14 9.22 -2.43 7.69
C VAL A 14 9.58 -1.42 6.59
N ASN A 15 10.87 -1.32 6.27
CA ASN A 15 11.38 -0.41 5.24
C ASN A 15 12.02 -1.12 4.03
N HIS A 16 11.87 -2.44 3.93
CA HIS A 16 12.55 -3.26 2.91
C HIS A 16 11.64 -3.85 1.83
N LEU A 17 10.32 -3.59 1.86
CA LEU A 17 9.40 -4.06 0.81
C LEU A 17 9.68 -3.39 -0.53
N TRP A 18 9.94 -2.08 -0.56
CA TRP A 18 10.29 -1.39 -1.81
C TRP A 18 11.54 -1.98 -2.50
N PRO A 19 12.71 -2.09 -1.83
CA PRO A 19 13.87 -2.71 -2.47
C PRO A 19 13.61 -4.18 -2.85
N ALA A 20 12.83 -4.94 -2.08
CA ALA A 20 12.43 -6.30 -2.45
C ALA A 20 11.57 -6.33 -3.73
N LEU A 21 10.64 -5.37 -3.88
CA LEU A 21 9.81 -5.24 -5.08
C LEU A 21 10.65 -4.93 -6.32
N VAL A 22 11.58 -4.00 -6.19
CA VAL A 22 12.53 -3.61 -7.26
C VAL A 22 13.41 -4.79 -7.65
N GLN A 23 13.93 -5.55 -6.69
CA GLN A 23 14.72 -6.75 -6.98
C GLN A 23 13.91 -7.81 -7.73
N ARG A 24 12.62 -7.98 -7.39
CA ARG A 24 11.75 -8.99 -8.00
C ARG A 24 11.26 -8.61 -9.40
N LEU A 25 10.88 -7.36 -9.61
CA LEU A 25 10.23 -6.91 -10.86
C LEU A 25 11.16 -6.15 -11.81
N GLY A 26 12.27 -5.60 -11.28
CA GLY A 26 13.05 -4.56 -11.92
C GLY A 26 12.45 -3.16 -11.68
N SER A 27 13.32 -2.15 -11.71
CA SER A 27 12.97 -0.76 -11.34
C SER A 27 11.78 -0.21 -12.11
N MET A 28 11.77 -0.31 -13.45
CA MET A 28 10.68 0.23 -14.27
C MET A 28 9.32 -0.37 -13.93
N LYS A 29 9.24 -1.70 -13.79
CA LYS A 29 7.97 -2.39 -13.49
C LYS A 29 7.49 -2.12 -12.07
N ALA A 30 8.41 -2.02 -11.11
CA ALA A 30 8.07 -1.64 -9.74
C ALA A 30 7.50 -0.22 -9.67
N GLN A 31 8.13 0.74 -10.37
CA GLN A 31 7.62 2.12 -10.49
C GLN A 31 6.25 2.17 -11.18
N GLN A 32 6.05 1.38 -12.25
CA GLN A 32 4.75 1.30 -12.93
C GLN A 32 3.65 0.75 -12.01
N ALA A 33 3.94 -0.27 -11.20
CA ALA A 33 2.96 -0.82 -10.25
C ALA A 33 2.55 0.21 -9.19
N VAL A 34 3.52 0.96 -8.64
CA VAL A 34 3.24 2.08 -7.71
C VAL A 34 2.40 3.16 -8.41
N ARG A 35 2.74 3.49 -9.66
CA ARG A 35 1.99 4.49 -10.43
C ARG A 35 0.54 4.05 -10.66
N GLN A 36 0.31 2.78 -11.01
CA GLN A 36 -1.03 2.24 -11.18
C GLN A 36 -1.87 2.29 -9.90
N ALA A 37 -1.26 2.06 -8.73
CA ALA A 37 -1.93 2.20 -7.44
C ALA A 37 -2.36 3.66 -7.19
N LEU A 38 -1.48 4.62 -7.48
CA LEU A 38 -1.80 6.05 -7.38
C LEU A 38 -2.86 6.48 -8.39
N ASP A 39 -2.77 6.00 -9.64
CA ASP A 39 -3.75 6.31 -10.67
C ASP A 39 -5.14 5.77 -10.27
N LEU A 40 -5.23 4.59 -9.64
CA LEU A 40 -6.49 4.08 -9.08
C LEU A 40 -7.07 5.02 -8.01
N GLN A 41 -6.25 5.55 -7.11
CA GLN A 41 -6.69 6.54 -6.12
C GLN A 41 -7.20 7.81 -6.79
N ASN A 42 -6.53 8.28 -7.85
CA ASN A 42 -6.98 9.46 -8.61
C ASN A 42 -8.30 9.20 -9.35
N MET A 43 -8.54 7.97 -9.81
CA MET A 43 -9.73 7.61 -10.58
C MET A 43 -10.95 7.30 -9.73
N GLN A 44 -10.76 6.63 -8.59
CA GLN A 44 -11.86 6.06 -7.78
C GLN A 44 -11.80 6.44 -6.29
N GLY A 45 -10.72 7.07 -5.86
CA GLY A 45 -10.50 7.45 -4.47
C GLY A 45 -11.10 8.81 -4.10
N HIS A 46 -10.94 9.12 -2.82
CA HIS A 46 -11.24 10.43 -2.23
C HIS A 46 -10.18 10.77 -1.16
N ALA A 47 -10.30 11.92 -0.51
CA ALA A 47 -9.31 12.43 0.44
C ALA A 47 -8.94 11.49 1.60
N ALA A 48 -9.80 10.52 1.92
CA ALA A 48 -9.58 9.53 2.99
C ALA A 48 -9.27 8.13 2.44
N THR A 49 -8.86 8.01 1.18
CA THR A 49 -8.44 6.74 0.59
C THR A 49 -6.93 6.64 0.56
N LEU A 50 -6.40 5.44 0.82
CA LEU A 50 -4.99 5.09 0.71
C LEU A 50 -4.85 3.94 -0.30
N PRO A 51 -4.08 4.11 -1.38
CA PRO A 51 -3.82 3.01 -2.29
C PRO A 51 -2.88 1.98 -1.67
N ILE A 52 -3.21 0.71 -1.87
CA ILE A 52 -2.39 -0.43 -1.47
C ILE A 52 -1.82 -1.13 -2.70
N LEU A 53 -0.61 -1.68 -2.56
CA LEU A 53 0.03 -2.54 -3.55
C LEU A 53 0.46 -3.84 -2.88
N LEU A 54 -0.12 -4.95 -3.33
CA LEU A 54 0.20 -6.29 -2.84
C LEU A 54 1.53 -6.76 -3.41
N MET A 55 2.46 -7.09 -2.53
CA MET A 55 3.82 -7.49 -2.87
C MET A 55 3.88 -8.79 -3.67
N GLU A 56 2.93 -9.71 -3.45
CA GLU A 56 2.91 -11.03 -4.06
C GLU A 56 2.37 -11.02 -5.49
N THR A 57 1.32 -10.25 -5.74
CA THR A 57 0.55 -10.29 -7.00
C THR A 57 0.63 -9.00 -7.81
N CYS A 58 1.17 -7.93 -7.25
CA CYS A 58 1.02 -6.56 -7.76
C CYS A 58 -0.45 -6.11 -7.85
N GLY A 59 -1.36 -6.79 -7.15
CA GLY A 59 -2.75 -6.36 -7.03
C GLY A 59 -2.83 -5.01 -6.32
N ILE A 60 -3.74 -4.16 -6.78
CA ILE A 60 -3.96 -2.83 -6.22
C ILE A 60 -5.39 -2.70 -5.70
N ALA A 61 -5.57 -1.95 -4.63
CA ALA A 61 -6.88 -1.61 -4.10
C ALA A 61 -6.83 -0.26 -3.35
N LEU A 62 -7.98 0.22 -2.92
CA LEU A 62 -8.11 1.40 -2.06
C LEU A 62 -8.64 0.97 -0.70
N ILE A 63 -8.05 1.50 0.36
CA ILE A 63 -8.54 1.34 1.73
C ILE A 63 -8.86 2.69 2.35
N ASN A 64 -9.64 2.69 3.43
CA ASN A 64 -9.89 3.88 4.21
C ASN A 64 -8.67 4.20 5.11
N VAL A 65 -8.18 5.43 5.03
CA VAL A 65 -6.98 5.89 5.77
C VAL A 65 -7.23 5.97 7.28
N ASP A 66 -8.46 6.26 7.71
CA ASP A 66 -8.81 6.35 9.13
C ASP A 66 -8.82 4.96 9.76
N LEU A 67 -9.37 3.96 9.06
CA LEU A 67 -9.28 2.57 9.53
C LEU A 67 -7.84 2.07 9.62
N PHE A 68 -7.03 2.39 8.62
CA PHE A 68 -5.61 2.05 8.65
C PHE A 68 -4.90 2.70 9.84
N ARG A 69 -5.19 3.98 10.11
CA ARG A 69 -4.66 4.72 11.27
C ARG A 69 -5.10 4.07 12.58
N ASP A 70 -6.37 3.72 12.72
CA ASP A 70 -6.90 3.13 13.94
C ASP A 70 -6.24 1.78 14.26
N GLN A 71 -5.90 1.00 13.23
CA GLN A 71 -5.29 -0.32 13.40
C GLN A 71 -3.77 -0.29 13.59
N THR A 72 -3.08 0.72 13.06
CA THR A 72 -1.60 0.74 13.00
C THR A 72 -0.95 1.91 13.74
N GLY A 73 -1.70 2.94 14.08
CA GLY A 73 -1.19 4.21 14.62
C GLY A 73 -0.45 5.07 13.60
N PHE A 74 -0.39 4.69 12.32
CA PHE A 74 0.34 5.47 11.31
C PHE A 74 -0.43 6.70 10.84
N HIS A 75 0.32 7.79 10.69
CA HIS A 75 -0.18 9.01 10.05
C HIS A 75 0.31 9.09 8.59
N VAL A 76 -0.66 9.11 7.68
CA VAL A 76 -0.43 9.43 6.27
C VAL A 76 -0.61 10.95 6.11
N HIS A 77 0.41 11.63 5.60
CA HIS A 77 0.37 13.07 5.30
C HIS A 77 -0.14 13.31 3.87
N GLN A 78 -0.24 14.57 3.44
CA GLN A 78 -0.84 14.98 2.16
C GLN A 78 -0.04 14.60 0.90
N ASP A 79 1.14 14.00 1.03
CA ASP A 79 1.93 13.54 -0.12
C ASP A 79 1.33 12.26 -0.73
N PRO A 80 1.56 11.98 -2.02
CA PRO A 80 1.18 10.71 -2.61
C PRO A 80 1.94 9.57 -1.92
N VAL A 81 1.20 8.75 -1.17
CA VAL A 81 1.71 7.59 -0.44
C VAL A 81 1.05 6.32 -0.97
N VAL A 82 1.84 5.26 -1.17
CA VAL A 82 1.33 3.91 -1.44
C VAL A 82 1.69 3.01 -0.27
N LEU A 83 0.73 2.24 0.22
CA LEU A 83 0.98 1.21 1.21
C LEU A 83 1.39 -0.09 0.50
N LEU A 84 2.66 -0.45 0.60
CA LEU A 84 3.12 -1.76 0.19
C LEU A 84 2.74 -2.77 1.26
N VAL A 85 2.12 -3.88 0.88
CA VAL A 85 1.69 -4.92 1.82
C VAL A 85 2.17 -6.27 1.35
N SER A 86 2.89 -6.99 2.21
CA SER A 86 3.06 -8.44 2.07
C SER A 86 2.08 -9.14 2.98
N LEU A 87 1.15 -9.87 2.37
CA LEU A 87 0.17 -10.70 3.08
C LEU A 87 0.83 -11.92 3.68
N ARG A 88 1.78 -12.49 2.94
CA ARG A 88 2.50 -13.71 3.33
C ARG A 88 3.30 -13.48 4.60
N ASP A 89 4.07 -12.40 4.62
CA ASP A 89 5.01 -12.11 5.70
C ASP A 89 4.39 -11.20 6.79
N LYS A 90 3.14 -10.78 6.60
CA LYS A 90 2.42 -9.82 7.45
C LYS A 90 3.26 -8.57 7.67
N GLN A 91 3.68 -7.95 6.58
CA GLN A 91 4.52 -6.76 6.62
C GLN A 91 3.88 -5.62 5.83
N LEU A 92 4.13 -4.41 6.27
CA LEU A 92 3.70 -3.20 5.58
C LEU A 92 4.83 -2.18 5.50
N GLN A 93 4.80 -1.38 4.45
CA GLN A 93 5.70 -0.24 4.27
C GLN A 93 4.92 0.91 3.65
N LEU A 94 4.99 2.09 4.27
CA LEU A 94 4.54 3.32 3.64
C LEU A 94 5.62 3.79 2.66
N LEU A 95 5.34 3.71 1.37
CA LEU A 95 6.21 4.23 0.33
C LEU A 95 5.80 5.67 0.02
N ARG A 96 6.71 6.59 0.33
CA ARG A 96 6.63 8.00 -0.10
C ARG A 96 7.60 8.15 -1.26
N GLN A 97 7.14 8.76 -2.35
CA GLN A 97 7.91 9.26 -3.50
C GLN A 97 9.23 8.52 -3.81
N VAL A 98 9.22 7.70 -4.87
CA VAL A 98 10.40 7.02 -5.44
C VAL A 98 11.16 7.95 -6.38
#